data_AF-A0A537QRT2-F1
#
_entry.id   AF-A0A537QRT2-F1
#
_cell.length_a   1.000
_cell.length_b   1.000
_cell.length_c   1.000
_cell.angle_alpha   90.00
_cell.angle_beta   90.00
_cell.angle_gamma   90.00
#
_symmetry.space_group_name_H-M   'P 1'
#
loop_
_entity.id
_entity.type
_entity.pdbx_description
1 polymer ?
#
loop_
_entity_poly.entity_id
_entity_poly.type
_entity_poly.pdbx_seq_one_letter_code
_entity_poly.pdbx_strand_id
1 'polypeptide(L)'
;MSENLSAFFYLVASVCFILALRGLSSPVTARVGNIYGIAGMLIAVVTTLLTPHVVSFWLIILGILIGGTIGTFIALRIQMTALPQLVAAFHSLVGLAAVCVAAAAFTYPELYGIGVRGSIHRSSLIEMSLGMAIGAITFTGSVVAFAKLQGLVTGRPLVFPGQHLINGALGALLILLIALFVSMEAAPAFWLLLLVSLALGFLLIVPIGGADMPVVISMLNSYSGWAAAGIGFTLSNSLLIVTGALVGSSGAILSYIMCKGMNRSIVNVILGGFGTEGGAVAAGAGAGDRLVRSGSAEDAAFIMKNASSVIIVPG
;
A
#
# COMPACT_ATOMS: atom_id res chain seq x y z
N MET A 1 3.65 -15.25 -28.57
CA MET A 1 4.83 -15.80 -27.86
C MET A 1 4.48 -17.14 -27.24
N SER A 2 5.42 -18.10 -27.13
CA SER A 2 5.13 -19.36 -26.42
C SER A 2 5.03 -19.13 -24.90
N GLU A 3 4.31 -20.00 -24.20
CA GLU A 3 4.15 -19.91 -22.73
C GLU A 3 5.49 -19.96 -22.00
N ASN A 4 6.38 -20.89 -22.40
CA ASN A 4 7.71 -21.03 -21.83
C ASN A 4 8.57 -19.75 -21.99
N LEU A 5 8.47 -19.08 -23.15
CA LEU A 5 9.21 -17.85 -23.38
C LEU A 5 8.63 -16.69 -22.56
N SER A 6 7.31 -16.64 -22.41
CA SER A 6 6.63 -15.66 -21.54
C SER A 6 7.05 -15.83 -20.07
N ALA A 7 7.05 -17.06 -19.57
CA ALA A 7 7.48 -17.40 -18.22
C ALA A 7 8.96 -17.04 -17.99
N PHE A 8 9.83 -17.27 -18.98
CA PHE A 8 11.24 -16.88 -18.89
C PHE A 8 11.40 -15.36 -18.78
N PHE A 9 10.71 -14.56 -19.60
CA PHE A 9 10.80 -13.10 -19.49
C PHE A 9 10.17 -12.55 -18.21
N TYR A 10 9.11 -13.19 -17.69
CA TYR A 10 8.58 -12.89 -16.36
C TYR A 10 9.59 -13.18 -15.25
N LEU A 11 10.37 -14.26 -15.37
CA LEU A 11 11.47 -14.52 -14.45
C LEU A 11 12.56 -13.44 -14.54
N VAL A 12 12.98 -13.06 -15.75
CA VAL A 12 13.96 -11.98 -15.96
C VAL A 12 13.47 -10.67 -15.36
N ALA A 13 12.22 -10.28 -15.62
CA ALA A 13 11.62 -9.08 -15.04
C ALA A 13 11.58 -9.16 -13.51
N SER A 14 11.27 -10.32 -12.94
CA SER A 14 11.30 -10.54 -11.48
C SER A 14 12.70 -10.33 -10.90
N VAL A 15 13.74 -10.86 -11.56
CA VAL A 15 15.14 -10.62 -11.15
C VAL A 15 15.49 -9.14 -11.24
N CYS A 16 15.07 -8.44 -12.29
CA CYS A 16 15.25 -6.99 -12.40
C CYS A 16 14.61 -6.24 -11.23
N PHE A 17 13.40 -6.61 -10.80
CA PHE A 17 12.76 -6.00 -9.62
C PHE A 17 13.50 -6.28 -8.31
N ILE A 18 14.05 -7.48 -8.13
CA ILE A 18 14.91 -7.81 -6.98
C ILE A 18 16.17 -6.94 -6.98
N LEU A 19 16.84 -6.81 -8.13
CA LEU A 19 18.01 -5.97 -8.31
C LEU A 19 17.69 -4.48 -8.12
N ALA A 20 16.47 -4.06 -8.48
CA ALA A 20 16.00 -2.70 -8.24
C ALA A 20 15.94 -2.38 -6.75
N LEU A 21 15.27 -3.23 -5.96
CA LEU A 21 15.17 -3.06 -4.50
C LEU A 21 16.55 -3.13 -3.83
N ARG A 22 17.42 -4.05 -4.26
CA ARG A 22 18.81 -4.12 -3.76
C ARG A 22 19.61 -2.86 -4.12
N GLY A 23 19.45 -2.33 -5.33
CA GLY A 23 20.13 -1.11 -5.75
C GLY A 23 19.67 0.11 -4.95
N LEU A 24 18.39 0.17 -4.58
CA LEU A 24 17.79 1.26 -3.79
C LEU A 24 18.22 1.27 -2.31
N SER A 25 18.83 0.20 -1.80
CA SER A 25 19.24 0.12 -0.39
C SER A 25 20.54 0.87 -0.07
N SER A 26 21.21 1.47 -1.06
CA SER A 26 22.41 2.30 -0.88
C SER A 26 22.37 3.54 -1.76
N PRO A 27 22.75 4.73 -1.24
CA PRO A 27 22.81 5.96 -2.04
C PRO A 27 23.71 5.83 -3.28
N VAL A 28 24.78 5.03 -3.20
CA VAL A 28 25.74 4.85 -4.29
C VAL A 28 25.11 4.08 -5.47
N THR A 29 24.27 3.08 -5.18
CA THR A 29 23.65 2.22 -6.19
C THR A 29 22.22 2.61 -6.55
N ALA A 30 21.63 3.59 -5.88
CA ALA A 30 20.21 3.95 -6.01
C ALA A 30 19.78 4.23 -7.45
N ARG A 31 20.61 4.94 -8.23
CA ARG A 31 20.31 5.24 -9.65
C ARG A 31 20.29 3.98 -10.51
N VAL A 32 21.24 3.07 -10.29
CA VAL A 32 21.31 1.79 -11.01
C VAL A 32 20.12 0.90 -10.61
N GLY A 33 19.73 0.90 -9.33
CA GLY A 33 18.52 0.23 -8.87
C GLY A 33 17.27 0.71 -9.62
N ASN A 34 17.11 2.02 -9.78
CA ASN A 34 15.99 2.58 -10.54
C ASN A 34 15.98 2.14 -12.01
N ILE A 35 17.16 2.07 -12.66
CA ILE A 35 17.29 1.57 -14.04
C ILE A 35 16.84 0.11 -14.15
N TYR A 36 17.23 -0.77 -13.21
CA TYR A 36 16.72 -2.14 -13.18
C TYR A 36 15.20 -2.19 -13.02
N GLY A 37 14.60 -1.31 -12.22
CA GLY A 37 13.15 -1.19 -12.09
C GLY A 37 12.46 -0.82 -13.40
N ILE A 38 13.00 0.17 -14.12
CA ILE A 38 12.49 0.58 -15.44
C ILE A 38 12.59 -0.57 -16.45
N ALA A 39 13.75 -1.24 -16.51
CA ALA A 39 13.97 -2.37 -17.41
C ALA A 39 13.02 -3.53 -17.10
N GLY A 40 12.85 -3.88 -15.81
CA GLY A 40 11.93 -4.93 -15.38
C GLY A 40 10.48 -4.64 -15.76
N MET A 41 10.02 -3.40 -15.55
CA MET A 41 8.66 -2.98 -15.94
C MET A 41 8.46 -3.00 -17.46
N LEU A 42 9.45 -2.55 -18.24
CA LEU A 42 9.37 -2.61 -19.70
C LEU A 42 9.27 -4.06 -20.19
N ILE A 43 10.11 -4.96 -19.67
CA ILE A 43 10.08 -6.38 -20.01
C ILE A 43 8.71 -6.97 -19.64
N ALA A 44 8.18 -6.69 -18.45
CA ALA A 44 6.88 -7.17 -17.99
C ALA A 44 5.72 -6.78 -18.93
N VAL A 45 5.63 -5.49 -19.27
CA VAL A 45 4.57 -4.96 -20.13
C VAL A 45 4.68 -5.54 -21.54
N VAL A 46 5.87 -5.48 -22.14
CA VAL A 46 6.09 -6.02 -23.49
C VAL A 46 5.81 -7.52 -23.54
N THR A 47 6.24 -8.28 -22.54
CA THR A 47 5.99 -9.72 -22.47
C THR A 47 4.50 -10.02 -22.47
N THR A 48 3.73 -9.30 -21.65
CA THR A 48 2.27 -9.49 -21.53
C THR A 48 1.54 -9.10 -22.81
N LEU A 49 1.98 -8.04 -23.50
CA LEU A 49 1.41 -7.63 -24.79
C LEU A 49 1.65 -8.64 -25.91
N LEU A 50 2.74 -9.42 -25.84
CA LEU A 50 3.09 -10.43 -26.85
C LEU A 50 2.47 -11.81 -26.59
N THR A 51 1.68 -11.94 -25.52
CA THR A 51 0.94 -13.17 -25.19
C THR A 51 -0.24 -13.35 -26.17
N PRO A 52 -0.51 -14.59 -26.65
CA PRO A 52 -1.54 -14.84 -27.67
C PRO A 52 -2.97 -14.43 -27.29
N HIS A 53 -3.26 -14.27 -26.00
CA HIS A 53 -4.58 -13.91 -25.49
C HIS A 53 -4.94 -12.43 -25.67
N VAL A 54 -3.97 -11.57 -26.04
CA VAL A 54 -4.22 -10.14 -26.27
C VAL A 54 -4.71 -9.92 -27.70
N VAL A 55 -6.03 -9.79 -27.86
CA VAL A 55 -6.68 -9.65 -29.18
C VAL A 55 -6.83 -8.18 -29.59
N SER A 56 -6.97 -7.26 -28.62
CA SER A 56 -7.14 -5.82 -28.88
C SER A 56 -6.09 -5.00 -28.16
N PHE A 57 -5.23 -4.33 -28.94
CA PHE A 57 -4.17 -3.46 -28.43
C PHE A 57 -4.64 -2.03 -28.17
N TRP A 58 -5.69 -1.58 -28.86
CA TRP A 58 -6.08 -0.18 -28.88
C TRP A 58 -6.43 0.35 -27.49
N LEU A 59 -7.30 -0.36 -26.76
CA LEU A 59 -7.71 0.04 -25.41
C LEU A 59 -6.54 -0.02 -24.40
N ILE A 60 -5.63 -0.99 -24.57
CA ILE A 60 -4.48 -1.16 -23.68
C ILE A 60 -3.49 0.00 -23.88
N ILE A 61 -3.13 0.28 -25.13
CA ILE A 61 -2.23 1.38 -25.48
C ILE A 61 -2.83 2.72 -25.06
N LEU A 62 -4.13 2.94 -25.31
CA LEU A 62 -4.82 4.16 -24.88
C LEU A 62 -4.79 4.31 -23.36
N GLY A 63 -5.04 3.24 -22.61
CA GLY A 63 -4.96 3.23 -21.14
C GLY A 63 -3.55 3.56 -20.63
N ILE A 64 -2.51 2.95 -21.20
CA ILE A 64 -1.11 3.24 -20.87
C ILE A 64 -0.76 4.69 -21.18
N LEU A 65 -1.18 5.22 -22.32
CA LEU A 65 -0.90 6.61 -22.72
C LEU A 65 -1.58 7.61 -21.80
N ILE A 66 -2.86 7.42 -21.48
CA ILE A 66 -3.61 8.30 -20.58
C ILE A 66 -3.01 8.24 -19.17
N GLY A 67 -2.89 7.04 -18.60
CA GLY A 67 -2.37 6.85 -17.25
C GLY A 67 -0.91 7.31 -17.11
N GLY A 68 -0.07 6.95 -18.09
CA GLY A 68 1.33 7.35 -18.15
C GLY A 68 1.51 8.86 -18.26
N THR A 69 0.74 9.52 -19.12
CA THR A 69 0.81 10.97 -19.30
C THR A 69 0.38 11.73 -18.05
N ILE A 70 -0.74 11.33 -17.43
CA ILE A 70 -1.22 11.92 -16.17
C ILE A 70 -0.19 11.71 -15.07
N GLY A 71 0.32 10.48 -14.92
CA GLY A 71 1.33 10.14 -13.92
C GLY A 71 2.63 10.94 -14.08
N THR A 72 3.15 11.04 -15.31
CA THR A 72 4.34 11.83 -15.62
C THR A 72 4.12 13.31 -15.34
N PHE A 73 2.98 13.87 -15.75
CA PHE A 73 2.67 15.27 -15.49
C PHE A 73 2.64 15.59 -13.99
N ILE A 74 1.96 14.76 -13.19
CA ILE A 74 1.87 14.95 -11.73
C ILE A 74 3.26 14.80 -11.10
N ALA A 75 4.01 13.75 -11.45
CA ALA A 75 5.33 13.47 -10.87
C ALA A 75 6.36 14.59 -11.14
N LEU A 76 6.28 15.26 -12.29
CA LEU A 76 7.17 16.37 -12.65
C LEU A 76 6.78 17.71 -12.00
N ARG A 77 5.55 17.85 -11.50
CA ARG A 77 5.01 19.10 -10.95
C ARG A 77 4.91 19.12 -9.43
N ILE A 78 4.97 17.96 -8.78
CA ILE A 78 4.79 17.85 -7.33
C ILE A 78 5.97 18.46 -6.56
N GLN A 79 5.69 19.11 -5.43
CA GLN A 79 6.71 19.59 -4.51
C GLN A 79 7.22 18.44 -3.62
N MET A 80 8.50 18.44 -3.24
CA MET A 80 9.07 17.39 -2.39
C MET A 80 8.43 17.30 -1.00
N THR A 81 7.89 18.42 -0.50
CA THR A 81 7.10 18.48 0.74
C THR A 81 5.77 17.73 0.64
N ALA A 82 5.25 17.55 -0.57
CA ALA A 82 3.99 16.89 -0.86
C ALA A 82 4.15 15.41 -1.30
N LEU A 83 5.37 14.86 -1.19
CA LEU A 83 5.65 13.49 -1.58
C LEU A 83 4.84 12.45 -0.78
N PRO A 84 4.63 12.58 0.55
CA PRO A 84 3.89 11.57 1.32
C PRO A 84 2.45 11.36 0.82
N GLN A 85 1.71 12.43 0.52
CA GLN A 85 0.35 12.30 0.01
C GLN A 85 0.32 11.77 -1.42
N LEU A 86 1.28 12.12 -2.27
CA LEU A 86 1.36 11.55 -3.62
C LEU A 86 1.58 10.03 -3.56
N VAL A 87 2.45 9.59 -2.66
CA VAL A 87 2.68 8.16 -2.41
C VAL A 87 1.39 7.48 -1.91
N ALA A 88 0.65 8.09 -0.99
CA ALA A 88 -0.66 7.59 -0.57
C ALA A 88 -1.63 7.45 -1.77
N ALA A 89 -1.73 8.48 -2.61
CA ALA A 89 -2.59 8.48 -3.79
C ALA A 89 -2.22 7.35 -4.77
N PHE A 90 -0.93 7.11 -5.04
CA PHE A 90 -0.52 6.02 -5.94
C PHE A 90 -0.90 4.64 -5.40
N HIS A 91 -0.74 4.38 -4.10
CA HIS A 91 -1.17 3.10 -3.52
C HIS A 91 -2.68 2.88 -3.64
N SER A 92 -3.49 3.96 -3.63
CA SER A 92 -4.92 3.84 -3.87
C SER A 92 -5.21 3.26 -5.26
N LEU A 93 -4.49 3.74 -6.28
CA LEU A 93 -4.65 3.29 -7.67
C LEU A 93 -4.22 1.83 -7.85
N VAL A 94 -3.19 1.37 -7.13
CA VAL A 94 -2.79 -0.03 -7.12
C VAL A 94 -3.88 -0.92 -6.53
N GLY A 95 -4.46 -0.50 -5.40
CA GLY A 95 -5.59 -1.21 -4.77
C GLY A 95 -6.82 -1.28 -5.68
N LEU A 96 -7.15 -0.16 -6.33
CA LEU A 96 -8.26 -0.10 -7.30
C LEU A 96 -8.00 -1.00 -8.52
N ALA A 97 -6.78 -1.03 -9.04
CA ALA A 97 -6.41 -1.92 -10.14
C ALA A 97 -6.62 -3.40 -9.76
N ALA A 98 -6.23 -3.81 -8.54
CA ALA A 98 -6.48 -5.17 -8.05
C ALA A 98 -7.98 -5.50 -7.99
N VAL A 99 -8.81 -4.56 -7.54
CA VAL A 99 -10.29 -4.71 -7.55
C VAL A 99 -10.82 -4.86 -8.98
N CYS A 100 -10.37 -4.03 -9.91
CA CYS A 100 -10.79 -4.10 -11.31
C CYS A 100 -10.39 -5.43 -11.96
N VAL A 101 -9.18 -5.94 -11.67
CA VAL A 101 -8.72 -7.24 -12.18
C VAL A 101 -9.52 -8.38 -11.56
N ALA A 102 -9.81 -8.35 -10.26
CA ALA A 102 -10.69 -9.34 -9.62
C ALA A 102 -12.10 -9.34 -10.22
N ALA A 103 -12.68 -8.15 -10.45
CA ALA A 103 -13.99 -8.03 -11.09
C ALA A 103 -13.97 -8.58 -12.52
N ALA A 104 -12.90 -8.32 -13.30
CA ALA A 104 -12.73 -8.90 -14.62
C ALA A 104 -12.58 -10.42 -14.58
N ALA A 105 -11.78 -10.97 -13.66
CA ALA A 105 -11.56 -12.40 -13.49
C ALA A 105 -12.85 -13.14 -13.07
N PHE A 106 -13.64 -12.55 -12.17
CA PHE A 106 -14.94 -13.10 -11.80
C PHE A 106 -15.96 -13.04 -12.97
N THR A 107 -15.90 -11.97 -13.76
CA THR A 107 -16.83 -11.75 -14.88
C THR A 107 -16.47 -12.60 -16.10
N TYR A 108 -15.19 -12.88 -16.35
CA TYR A 108 -14.72 -13.63 -17.53
C TYR A 108 -13.66 -14.68 -17.15
N PRO A 109 -14.00 -15.65 -16.29
CA PRO A 109 -13.05 -16.64 -15.77
C PRO A 109 -12.37 -17.48 -16.87
N GLU A 110 -13.06 -17.71 -17.97
CA GLU A 110 -12.56 -18.47 -19.11
C GLU A 110 -11.36 -17.79 -19.79
N LEU A 111 -11.30 -16.45 -19.80
CA LEU A 111 -10.20 -15.69 -20.39
C LEU A 111 -8.91 -15.80 -19.58
N TYR A 112 -9.02 -16.17 -18.31
CA TYR A 112 -7.90 -16.30 -17.39
C TYR A 112 -7.57 -17.75 -17.05
N GLY A 113 -8.28 -18.73 -17.65
CA GLY A 113 -8.02 -20.15 -17.42
C GLY A 113 -8.39 -20.64 -16.02
N ILE A 114 -9.27 -19.93 -15.30
CA ILE A 114 -9.65 -20.25 -13.91
C ILE A 114 -10.98 -21.00 -13.79
N GLY A 115 -11.55 -21.43 -14.92
CA GLY A 115 -12.82 -22.14 -15.00
C GLY A 115 -13.83 -21.41 -15.88
N VAL A 116 -15.12 -21.68 -15.65
CA VAL A 116 -16.24 -21.01 -16.32
C VAL A 116 -17.18 -20.42 -15.26
N ARG A 117 -18.02 -19.44 -15.63
CA ARG A 117 -19.01 -18.91 -14.69
C ARG A 117 -19.91 -20.01 -14.13
N GLY A 118 -20.06 -20.03 -12.80
CA GLY A 118 -20.75 -21.06 -12.04
C GLY A 118 -19.90 -22.29 -11.71
N SER A 119 -18.64 -22.34 -12.17
CA SER A 119 -17.69 -23.41 -11.90
C SER A 119 -16.24 -22.90 -11.95
N ILE A 120 -15.95 -21.80 -11.24
CA ILE A 120 -14.58 -21.30 -11.07
C ILE A 120 -13.83 -22.21 -10.08
N HIS A 121 -12.53 -22.43 -10.32
CA HIS A 121 -11.68 -23.19 -9.39
C HIS A 121 -11.73 -22.57 -7.98
N ARG A 122 -11.95 -23.42 -6.97
CA ARG A 122 -12.06 -22.96 -5.57
C ARG A 122 -10.81 -22.21 -5.08
N SER A 123 -9.62 -22.62 -5.52
CA SER A 123 -8.38 -21.89 -5.21
C SER A 123 -8.40 -20.47 -5.75
N SER A 124 -8.79 -20.30 -7.02
CA SER A 124 -8.91 -19.00 -7.66
C SER A 124 -9.97 -18.12 -7.00
N LEU A 125 -11.09 -18.68 -6.53
CA LEU A 125 -12.08 -17.94 -5.75
C LEU A 125 -11.51 -17.40 -4.43
N ILE A 126 -10.71 -18.20 -3.72
CA ILE A 126 -10.05 -17.77 -2.47
C ILE A 126 -9.01 -16.66 -2.76
N GLU A 127 -8.12 -16.92 -3.70
CA GLU A 127 -7.04 -15.99 -4.08
C GLU A 127 -7.59 -14.64 -4.55
N MET A 128 -8.61 -14.68 -5.41
CA MET A 128 -9.28 -13.49 -5.95
C MET A 128 -9.98 -12.71 -4.84
N SER A 129 -10.66 -13.39 -3.92
CA SER A 129 -11.35 -12.75 -2.80
C SER A 129 -10.38 -12.02 -1.88
N LEU A 130 -9.25 -12.66 -1.56
CA LEU A 130 -8.20 -12.06 -0.72
C LEU A 130 -7.53 -10.88 -1.44
N GLY A 131 -7.13 -11.06 -2.70
CA GLY A 131 -6.52 -9.99 -3.51
C GLY A 131 -7.43 -8.77 -3.65
N MET A 132 -8.71 -9.00 -3.93
CA MET A 132 -9.72 -7.95 -4.03
C MET A 132 -9.97 -7.24 -2.69
N ALA A 133 -10.16 -8.01 -1.60
CA ALA A 133 -10.43 -7.44 -0.28
C ALA A 133 -9.27 -6.55 0.19
N ILE A 134 -8.03 -7.05 0.09
CA ILE A 134 -6.84 -6.28 0.45
C ILE A 134 -6.69 -5.06 -0.47
N GLY A 135 -6.95 -5.20 -1.77
CA GLY A 135 -6.92 -4.09 -2.73
C GLY A 135 -7.96 -3.00 -2.41
N ALA A 136 -9.18 -3.37 -2.07
CA ALA A 136 -10.26 -2.44 -1.70
C ALA A 136 -10.01 -1.73 -0.38
N ILE A 137 -9.47 -2.44 0.62
CA ILE A 137 -9.01 -1.86 1.89
C ILE A 137 -7.90 -0.85 1.62
N THR A 138 -6.95 -1.21 0.74
CA THR A 138 -5.85 -0.33 0.34
C THR A 138 -6.36 0.92 -0.35
N PHE A 139 -7.28 0.78 -1.31
CA PHE A 139 -7.85 1.90 -2.06
C PHE A 139 -8.45 2.94 -1.11
N THR A 140 -9.42 2.53 -0.28
CA THR A 140 -10.13 3.46 0.61
C THR A 140 -9.23 3.98 1.73
N GLY A 141 -8.39 3.13 2.32
CA GLY A 141 -7.43 3.55 3.33
C GLY A 141 -6.44 4.61 2.80
N SER A 142 -5.93 4.42 1.59
CA SER A 142 -5.02 5.34 0.93
C SER A 142 -5.69 6.67 0.55
N VAL A 143 -6.95 6.65 0.15
CA VAL A 143 -7.73 7.88 -0.10
C VAL A 143 -7.90 8.69 1.18
N VAL A 144 -8.19 8.05 2.31
CA VAL A 144 -8.27 8.73 3.62
C VAL A 144 -6.91 9.29 4.03
N ALA A 145 -5.83 8.52 3.88
CA ALA A 145 -4.48 8.98 4.19
C ALA A 145 -4.07 10.19 3.33
N PHE A 146 -4.34 10.14 2.02
CA PHE A 146 -4.16 11.27 1.11
C PHE A 146 -4.94 12.50 1.58
N ALA A 147 -6.23 12.35 1.87
CA ALA A 147 -7.09 13.46 2.27
C ALA A 147 -6.64 14.12 3.57
N LYS A 148 -6.15 13.34 4.54
CA LYS A 148 -5.59 13.87 5.80
C LYS A 148 -4.28 14.63 5.58
N LEU A 149 -3.35 14.09 4.80
CA LEU A 149 -2.06 14.72 4.53
C LEU A 149 -2.19 15.97 3.66
N GLN A 150 -3.19 15.99 2.77
CA GLN A 150 -3.50 17.15 1.94
C GLN A 150 -4.31 18.22 2.70
N GLY A 151 -4.74 17.96 3.93
CA GLY A 151 -5.55 18.88 4.72
C GLY A 151 -7.00 19.02 4.25
N LEU A 152 -7.47 18.12 3.38
CA LEU A 152 -8.89 18.05 2.96
C LEU A 152 -9.78 17.49 4.08
N VAL A 153 -9.21 16.66 4.94
CA VAL A 153 -9.84 16.10 6.14
C VAL A 153 -8.94 16.42 7.34
N THR A 154 -9.54 16.60 8.52
CA THR A 154 -8.79 16.83 9.76
C THR A 154 -7.75 15.74 10.02
N GLY A 155 -6.52 16.14 10.35
CA GLY A 155 -5.46 15.23 10.78
C GLY A 155 -5.66 14.69 12.19
N ARG A 156 -6.66 15.17 12.94
CA ARG A 156 -6.96 14.65 14.28
C ARG A 156 -7.60 13.25 14.18
N PRO A 157 -7.22 12.31 15.06
CA PRO A 157 -7.93 11.05 15.24
C PRO A 157 -9.44 11.26 15.37
N LEU A 158 -10.24 10.65 14.49
CA LEU A 158 -11.70 10.60 14.63
C LEU A 158 -12.07 9.24 15.17
N VAL A 159 -12.43 9.21 16.46
CA VAL A 159 -12.84 8.01 17.20
C VAL A 159 -14.30 8.10 17.57
N PHE A 160 -15.00 6.97 17.56
CA PHE A 160 -16.43 6.89 17.92
C PHE A 160 -16.72 5.67 18.82
N PRO A 161 -17.78 5.72 19.65
CA PRO A 161 -18.10 4.62 20.56
C PRO A 161 -18.42 3.33 19.79
N GLY A 162 -17.83 2.21 20.21
CA GLY A 162 -18.05 0.90 19.58
C GLY A 162 -17.24 0.65 18.29
N GLN A 163 -16.31 1.54 17.93
CA GLN A 163 -15.50 1.41 16.71
C GLN A 163 -14.77 0.06 16.58
N HIS A 164 -14.09 -0.40 17.64
CA HIS A 164 -13.38 -1.69 17.60
C HIS A 164 -14.33 -2.87 17.38
N LEU A 165 -15.52 -2.80 17.99
CA LEU A 165 -16.56 -3.83 17.81
C LEU A 165 -17.06 -3.82 16.37
N ILE A 166 -17.32 -2.65 15.79
CA ILE A 166 -17.77 -2.52 14.40
C ILE A 166 -16.70 -3.00 13.43
N ASN A 167 -15.43 -2.61 13.63
CA ASN A 167 -14.33 -3.06 12.79
C ASN A 167 -14.13 -4.58 12.91
N GLY A 168 -14.23 -5.14 14.12
CA GLY A 168 -14.18 -6.59 14.36
C GLY A 168 -15.35 -7.33 13.70
N ALA A 169 -16.56 -6.80 13.79
CA ALA A 169 -17.74 -7.36 13.15
C ALA A 169 -17.65 -7.32 11.63
N LEU A 170 -17.15 -6.23 11.04
CA LEU A 170 -16.89 -6.14 9.60
C LEU A 170 -15.79 -7.11 9.16
N GLY A 171 -14.73 -7.29 9.96
CA GLY A 171 -13.69 -8.30 9.71
C GLY A 171 -14.25 -9.72 9.73
N ALA A 172 -15.10 -10.06 10.71
CA ALA A 172 -15.77 -11.35 10.77
C ALA A 172 -16.75 -11.55 9.59
N LEU A 173 -17.50 -10.51 9.23
CA LEU A 173 -18.39 -10.50 8.07
C LEU A 173 -17.61 -10.70 6.77
N LEU A 174 -16.43 -10.09 6.64
CA LEU A 174 -15.54 -10.28 5.48
C LEU A 174 -15.16 -11.77 5.32
N ILE A 175 -14.73 -12.42 6.41
CA ILE A 175 -14.38 -13.86 6.40
C ILE A 175 -15.60 -14.71 6.03
N LEU A 176 -16.76 -14.41 6.58
CA LEU A 176 -18.01 -15.08 6.25
C LEU A 176 -18.37 -14.93 4.77
N LEU A 177 -18.25 -13.71 4.22
CA LEU A 177 -18.55 -13.44 2.82
C LEU A 177 -17.57 -14.14 1.87
N ILE A 178 -16.29 -14.25 2.24
CA ILE A 178 -15.32 -15.07 1.50
C ILE A 178 -15.79 -16.52 1.47
N ALA A 179 -16.14 -17.11 2.62
CA ALA A 179 -16.59 -18.49 2.69
C ALA A 179 -17.88 -18.73 1.88
N LEU A 180 -18.84 -17.82 1.96
CA LEU A 180 -20.08 -17.86 1.17
C LEU A 180 -19.81 -17.74 -0.34
N PHE A 181 -18.94 -16.80 -0.73
CA PHE A 181 -18.59 -16.60 -2.14
C PHE A 181 -17.86 -17.82 -2.71
N VAL A 182 -16.91 -18.41 -1.98
CA VAL A 182 -16.20 -19.63 -2.40
C VAL A 182 -17.13 -20.83 -2.50
N SER A 183 -18.18 -20.88 -1.67
CA SER A 183 -19.13 -21.99 -1.64
C SER A 183 -20.22 -21.88 -2.72
N MET A 184 -20.69 -20.67 -2.99
CA MET A 184 -21.88 -20.43 -3.81
C MET A 184 -21.59 -19.77 -5.16
N GLU A 185 -20.40 -19.19 -5.34
CA GLU A 185 -20.01 -18.37 -6.51
C GLU A 185 -21.02 -17.25 -6.84
N ALA A 186 -21.72 -16.76 -5.81
CA ALA A 186 -22.83 -15.83 -6.00
C ALA A 186 -22.33 -14.40 -6.24
N ALA A 187 -22.72 -13.78 -7.35
CA ALA A 187 -22.38 -12.39 -7.64
C ALA A 187 -22.74 -11.39 -6.52
N PRO A 188 -23.90 -11.51 -5.83
CA PRO A 188 -24.18 -10.65 -4.68
C PRO A 188 -23.14 -10.78 -3.55
N ALA A 189 -22.60 -11.98 -3.30
CA ALA A 189 -21.57 -12.18 -2.29
C ALA A 189 -20.26 -11.49 -2.68
N PHE A 190 -19.88 -11.55 -3.97
CA PHE A 190 -18.72 -10.82 -4.50
C PHE A 190 -18.83 -9.31 -4.28
N TRP A 191 -19.95 -8.70 -4.69
CA TRP A 191 -20.15 -7.25 -4.57
C TRP A 191 -20.31 -6.80 -3.12
N LEU A 192 -20.96 -7.60 -2.28
CA LEU A 192 -21.07 -7.30 -0.86
C LEU A 192 -19.71 -7.40 -0.16
N LEU A 193 -18.88 -8.39 -0.52
CA LEU A 193 -17.51 -8.51 -0.04
C LEU A 193 -16.68 -7.28 -0.43
N LEU A 194 -16.81 -6.79 -1.67
CA LEU A 194 -16.17 -5.55 -2.10
C LEU A 194 -16.62 -4.36 -1.25
N LEU A 195 -17.92 -4.16 -1.07
CA LEU A 195 -18.47 -3.04 -0.30
C LEU A 195 -18.01 -3.06 1.17
N VAL A 196 -18.01 -4.24 1.80
CA VAL A 196 -17.52 -4.43 3.17
C VAL A 196 -16.02 -4.12 3.26
N SER A 197 -15.23 -4.53 2.26
CA SER A 197 -13.79 -4.25 2.20
C SER A 197 -13.49 -2.76 2.06
N LEU A 198 -14.25 -2.05 1.22
CA LEU A 198 -14.17 -0.59 1.07
C LEU A 198 -14.53 0.13 2.38
N ALA A 199 -15.62 -0.29 3.04
CA ALA A 199 -16.02 0.27 4.33
C ALA A 199 -14.96 0.02 5.41
N LEU A 200 -14.39 -1.19 5.45
CA LEU A 200 -13.37 -1.56 6.42
C LEU A 200 -12.09 -0.73 6.23
N GLY A 201 -11.61 -0.54 4.99
CA GLY A 201 -10.44 0.28 4.72
C GLY A 201 -10.62 1.74 5.15
N PHE A 202 -11.80 2.31 4.93
CA PHE A 202 -12.14 3.64 5.47
C PHE A 202 -12.10 3.65 7.01
N LEU A 203 -12.82 2.74 7.67
CA LEU A 203 -12.98 2.72 9.13
C LEU A 203 -11.70 2.37 9.90
N LEU A 204 -10.76 1.66 9.28
CA LEU A 204 -9.45 1.38 9.89
C LEU A 204 -8.51 2.60 9.90
N ILE A 205 -8.61 3.50 8.91
CA ILE A 205 -7.66 4.64 8.78
C ILE A 205 -8.18 5.95 9.38
N VAL A 206 -9.51 6.13 9.44
CA VAL A 206 -10.17 7.28 10.09
C VAL A 206 -9.69 7.56 11.53
N PRO A 207 -9.48 6.57 12.43
CA PRO A 207 -9.02 6.84 13.79
C PRO A 207 -7.53 7.19 13.89
N ILE A 208 -6.73 6.97 12.85
CA ILE A 208 -5.28 7.15 12.94
C ILE A 208 -4.94 8.65 12.81
N GLY A 209 -4.05 9.17 13.64
CA GLY A 209 -3.65 10.58 13.62
C GLY A 209 -2.72 10.94 12.46
N GLY A 210 -2.70 12.22 12.07
CA GLY A 210 -1.85 12.75 11.01
C GLY A 210 -0.35 12.47 11.21
N ALA A 211 0.11 12.54 12.47
CA ALA A 211 1.50 12.24 12.83
C ALA A 211 1.91 10.77 12.56
N ASP A 212 0.94 9.85 12.56
CA ASP A 212 1.17 8.42 12.33
C ASP A 212 0.91 8.00 10.87
N MET A 213 0.46 8.93 10.03
CA MET A 213 0.17 8.66 8.62
C MET A 213 1.37 8.08 7.84
N PRO A 214 2.64 8.46 8.09
CA PRO A 214 3.75 7.83 7.40
C PRO A 214 3.81 6.31 7.59
N VAL A 215 3.53 5.82 8.80
CA VAL A 215 3.45 4.38 9.09
C VAL A 215 2.28 3.74 8.35
N VAL A 216 1.12 4.41 8.35
CA VAL A 216 -0.07 3.94 7.63
C VAL A 216 0.21 3.80 6.13
N ILE A 217 0.86 4.79 5.51
CA ILE A 217 1.22 4.73 4.09
C ILE A 217 2.13 3.54 3.80
N SER A 218 3.11 3.28 4.66
CA SER A 218 4.00 2.12 4.52
C SER A 218 3.25 0.79 4.70
N MET A 219 2.27 0.73 5.61
CA MET A 219 1.41 -0.45 5.79
C MET A 219 0.50 -0.68 4.56
N LEU A 220 -0.09 0.39 4.03
CA LEU A 220 -0.90 0.34 2.82
C LEU A 220 -0.07 -0.03 1.58
N ASN A 221 1.21 0.35 1.53
CA ASN A 221 2.15 -0.15 0.53
C ASN A 221 2.31 -1.67 0.64
N SER A 222 2.48 -2.21 1.86
CA SER A 222 2.52 -3.66 2.08
C SER A 222 1.24 -4.33 1.56
N TYR A 223 0.07 -3.79 1.89
CA TYR A 223 -1.21 -4.34 1.45
C TYR A 223 -1.35 -4.30 -0.07
N SER A 224 -0.90 -3.24 -0.74
CA SER A 224 -0.89 -3.17 -2.20
C SER A 224 -0.06 -4.30 -2.84
N GLY A 225 1.08 -4.66 -2.23
CA GLY A 225 1.90 -5.79 -2.67
C GLY A 225 1.21 -7.13 -2.45
N TRP A 226 0.60 -7.37 -1.29
CA TRP A 226 -0.16 -8.60 -1.02
C TRP A 226 -1.41 -8.73 -1.89
N ALA A 227 -2.08 -7.63 -2.20
CA ALA A 227 -3.19 -7.60 -3.16
C ALA A 227 -2.71 -8.03 -4.56
N ALA A 228 -1.60 -7.46 -5.03
CA ALA A 228 -1.00 -7.84 -6.31
C ALA A 228 -0.57 -9.31 -6.34
N ALA A 229 0.00 -9.84 -5.25
CA ALA A 229 0.35 -11.25 -5.14
C ALA A 229 -0.89 -12.16 -5.17
N GLY A 230 -1.96 -11.80 -4.46
CA GLY A 230 -3.23 -12.55 -4.46
C GLY A 230 -3.85 -12.63 -5.86
N ILE A 231 -3.89 -11.49 -6.57
CA ILE A 231 -4.31 -11.46 -7.99
C ILE A 231 -3.34 -12.25 -8.87
N GLY A 232 -2.04 -12.19 -8.59
CA GLY A 232 -1.03 -12.99 -9.28
C GLY A 232 -1.29 -14.49 -9.18
N PHE A 233 -1.69 -14.99 -8.00
CA PHE A 233 -2.10 -16.39 -7.85
C PHE A 233 -3.36 -16.71 -8.65
N THR A 234 -4.39 -15.84 -8.57
CA THR A 234 -5.62 -16.02 -9.36
C THR A 234 -5.31 -16.18 -10.84
N LEU A 235 -4.40 -15.37 -11.37
CA LEU A 235 -4.04 -15.37 -12.79
C LEU A 235 -2.92 -16.36 -13.15
N SER A 236 -2.42 -17.15 -12.19
CA SER A 236 -1.23 -17.99 -12.35
C SER A 236 -0.03 -17.23 -12.94
N ASN A 237 0.12 -15.96 -12.57
CA ASN A 237 1.15 -15.07 -13.11
C ASN A 237 2.31 -14.93 -12.13
N SER A 238 3.40 -15.65 -12.39
CA SER A 238 4.61 -15.67 -11.56
C SER A 238 5.22 -14.28 -11.32
N LEU A 239 5.13 -13.37 -12.29
CA LEU A 239 5.67 -12.03 -12.12
C LEU A 239 4.90 -11.25 -11.06
N LEU A 240 3.56 -11.26 -11.12
CA LEU A 240 2.71 -10.59 -10.13
C LEU A 240 2.89 -11.18 -8.73
N ILE A 241 3.03 -12.51 -8.63
CA ILE A 241 3.31 -13.19 -7.36
C ILE A 241 4.64 -12.73 -6.77
N VAL A 242 5.72 -12.77 -7.54
CA VAL A 242 7.06 -12.41 -7.04
C VAL A 242 7.13 -10.92 -6.72
N THR A 243 6.68 -10.05 -7.61
CA THR A 243 6.72 -8.59 -7.39
C THR A 243 5.81 -8.17 -6.24
N GLY A 244 4.61 -8.73 -6.15
CA GLY A 244 3.68 -8.49 -5.05
C GLY A 244 4.27 -8.91 -3.70
N ALA A 245 4.87 -10.10 -3.61
CA ALA A 245 5.51 -10.57 -2.38
C ALA A 245 6.72 -9.71 -1.97
N LEU A 246 7.52 -9.24 -2.93
CA LEU A 246 8.65 -8.35 -2.67
C LEU A 246 8.19 -6.99 -2.11
N VAL A 247 7.18 -6.37 -2.74
CA VAL A 247 6.62 -5.09 -2.27
C VAL A 247 5.92 -5.28 -0.93
N GLY A 248 5.13 -6.35 -0.79
CA GLY A 248 4.39 -6.69 0.42
C GLY A 248 5.31 -6.86 1.64
N SER A 249 6.36 -7.67 1.51
CA SER A 249 7.34 -7.88 2.57
C SER A 249 8.15 -6.61 2.88
N SER A 250 8.59 -5.86 1.86
CA SER A 250 9.33 -4.60 2.04
C SER A 250 8.50 -3.56 2.81
N GLY A 251 7.23 -3.38 2.44
CA GLY A 251 6.33 -2.46 3.15
C GLY A 251 6.09 -2.87 4.60
N ALA A 252 5.96 -4.17 4.89
CA ALA A 252 5.78 -4.66 6.26
C ALA A 252 7.02 -4.39 7.12
N ILE A 253 8.22 -4.68 6.59
CA ILE A 253 9.49 -4.43 7.27
C ILE A 253 9.69 -2.92 7.52
N LEU A 254 9.44 -2.09 6.51
CA LEU A 254 9.56 -0.63 6.64
C LEU A 254 8.61 -0.10 7.72
N SER A 255 7.36 -0.56 7.73
CA SER A 255 6.36 -0.14 8.73
C SER A 255 6.81 -0.49 10.15
N TYR A 256 7.38 -1.69 10.34
CA TYR A 256 7.95 -2.10 11.62
C TYR A 256 9.13 -1.22 12.05
N ILE A 257 10.07 -0.94 11.13
CA ILE A 257 11.23 -0.09 11.41
C ILE A 257 10.79 1.34 11.75
N MET A 258 9.80 1.88 11.04
CA MET A 258 9.23 3.21 11.32
C MET A 258 8.57 3.26 12.70
N CYS A 259 7.76 2.26 13.05
CA CYS A 259 7.15 2.14 14.38
C CYS A 259 8.22 2.12 15.49
N LYS A 260 9.26 1.30 15.31
CA LYS A 260 10.39 1.19 16.25
C LYS A 260 11.16 2.51 16.37
N GLY A 261 11.42 3.20 15.25
CA GLY A 261 12.06 4.51 15.23
C GLY A 261 11.26 5.60 15.94
N MET A 262 9.93 5.47 15.95
CA MET A 262 9.00 6.35 16.67
C MET A 262 8.73 5.89 18.12
N ASN A 263 9.38 4.83 18.59
CA ASN A 263 9.16 4.21 19.90
C ASN A 263 7.67 3.88 20.19
N ARG A 264 6.97 3.38 19.17
CA ARG A 264 5.55 2.95 19.25
C ARG A 264 5.41 1.53 18.72
N SER A 265 4.49 0.75 19.28
CA SER A 265 4.18 -0.58 18.76
C SER A 265 3.28 -0.47 17.52
N ILE A 266 3.49 -1.38 16.57
CA ILE A 266 2.71 -1.44 15.32
C ILE A 266 1.22 -1.68 15.60
N VAL A 267 0.91 -2.45 16.65
CA VAL A 267 -0.45 -2.73 17.10
C VAL A 267 -1.13 -1.47 17.61
N ASN A 268 -0.43 -0.65 18.42
CA ASN A 268 -1.00 0.60 18.95
C ASN A 268 -1.22 1.65 17.85
N VAL A 269 -0.41 1.64 16.78
CA VAL A 269 -0.62 2.51 15.61
C VAL A 269 -1.85 2.07 14.80
N ILE A 270 -2.01 0.76 14.54
CA ILE A 270 -3.11 0.23 13.71
C ILE A 270 -4.46 0.29 14.43
N LEU A 271 -4.51 -0.03 15.72
CA LEU A 271 -5.77 -0.01 16.46
C LEU A 271 -6.24 1.41 16.81
N GLY A 272 -5.43 2.44 16.56
CA GLY A 272 -5.87 3.83 16.69
C GLY A 272 -6.25 4.22 18.13
N GLY A 273 -5.50 3.74 19.13
CA GLY A 273 -5.77 4.10 20.52
C GLY A 273 -4.85 3.43 21.55
N PHE A 274 -4.43 4.26 22.52
CA PHE A 274 -3.69 3.99 23.75
C PHE A 274 -2.17 3.81 23.67
N GLY A 275 -1.48 4.87 24.10
CA GLY A 275 -0.30 4.79 24.94
C GLY A 275 0.98 4.33 24.26
N THR A 276 2.03 5.12 24.42
CA THR A 276 3.39 4.59 24.39
C THR A 276 3.46 3.31 25.22
N GLU A 277 3.95 2.20 24.66
CA GLU A 277 4.29 0.98 25.40
C GLU A 277 5.50 1.17 26.36
N GLY A 278 5.87 2.41 26.64
CA GLY A 278 6.85 2.80 27.64
C GLY A 278 6.19 3.66 28.73
N GLY A 279 5.85 3.01 29.84
CA GLY A 279 5.55 3.66 31.11
C GLY A 279 4.07 3.85 31.38
N ALA A 280 3.58 3.17 32.42
CA ALA A 280 2.62 3.80 33.30
C ALA A 280 3.14 5.22 33.57
N VAL A 281 2.38 6.24 33.18
CA VAL A 281 2.52 7.54 33.83
C VAL A 281 2.16 7.25 35.27
N ALA A 282 3.17 7.00 36.10
CA ALA A 282 3.01 7.04 37.54
C ALA A 282 2.26 8.34 37.82
N ALA A 283 1.14 8.24 38.54
CA ALA A 283 0.33 9.36 39.01
C ALA A 283 1.11 10.22 40.04
N GLY A 284 2.34 10.62 39.67
CA GLY A 284 3.37 11.17 40.55
C GLY A 284 4.70 11.50 39.84
N ALA A 285 4.84 11.36 38.51
CA ALA A 285 5.96 11.99 37.81
C ALA A 285 5.62 13.47 37.62
N GLY A 286 6.10 14.31 38.54
CA GLY A 286 5.80 15.74 38.60
C GLY A 286 5.83 16.42 37.23
N ALA A 287 4.64 16.82 36.77
CA ALA A 287 4.46 18.01 35.95
C ALA A 287 4.83 19.23 36.80
N GLY A 288 6.10 19.30 37.22
CA GLY A 288 6.67 20.57 37.61
C GLY A 288 6.70 21.42 36.35
N ASP A 289 6.06 22.57 36.43
CA ASP A 289 6.15 23.67 35.49
C ASP A 289 7.65 23.99 35.29
N ARG A 290 8.30 23.31 34.34
CA ARG A 290 9.74 23.52 34.09
C ARG A 290 9.84 24.88 33.42
N LEU A 291 10.45 25.83 34.13
CA LEU A 291 10.76 27.16 33.61
C LEU A 291 11.46 27.03 32.24
N VAL A 292 10.77 27.42 31.18
CA VAL A 292 11.34 27.50 29.84
C VAL A 292 12.36 28.65 29.84
N ARG A 293 13.61 28.36 29.49
CA ARG A 293 14.63 29.39 29.28
C ARG A 293 14.52 29.90 27.84
N SER A 294 13.89 31.05 27.66
CA SER A 294 13.90 31.78 26.38
C SER A 294 15.21 32.54 26.20
N GLY A 295 15.76 32.54 24.99
CA GLY A 295 16.94 33.33 24.61
C GLY A 295 16.73 34.02 23.25
N SER A 296 17.49 35.07 22.97
CA SER A 296 17.43 35.79 21.70
C SER A 296 18.22 35.07 20.59
N ALA A 297 18.04 35.51 19.34
CA ALA A 297 18.85 35.01 18.23
C ALA A 297 20.35 35.34 18.41
N GLU A 298 20.64 36.50 19.02
CA GLU A 298 22.00 36.94 19.36
C GLU A 298 22.65 36.04 20.41
N ASP A 299 21.89 35.59 21.42
CA ASP A 299 22.39 34.66 22.45
C ASP A 299 22.74 33.30 21.82
N ALA A 300 21.88 32.79 20.94
CA ALA A 300 22.14 31.56 20.21
C ALA A 300 23.38 31.69 19.32
N ALA A 301 23.55 32.82 18.63
CA ALA A 301 24.73 33.09 17.81
C ALA A 301 26.02 33.17 18.64
N PHE A 302 25.97 33.79 19.82
CA PHE A 302 27.11 33.85 20.75
C PHE A 302 27.49 32.45 21.26
N ILE A 303 26.51 31.64 21.68
CA ILE A 303 26.75 30.27 22.14
C ILE A 303 27.35 29.42 21.02
N MET A 304 26.78 29.48 19.81
CA MET A 304 27.30 28.73 18.65
C MET A 304 28.70 29.19 18.24
N LYS A 305 29.01 30.49 18.30
CA LYS A 305 30.35 31.03 17.97
C LYS A 305 31.43 30.53 18.93
N ASN A 306 31.09 30.34 20.20
CA ASN A 306 32.02 29.86 21.21
C ASN A 306 32.02 28.33 21.38
N ALA A 307 31.17 27.62 20.63
CA ALA A 307 31.14 26.16 20.63
C ALA A 307 32.25 25.58 19.74
N SER A 308 32.88 24.50 20.19
CA SER A 308 33.86 23.75 19.40
C SER A 308 33.22 22.76 18.42
N SER A 309 31.96 22.37 18.67
CA SER A 309 31.18 21.46 17.84
C SER A 309 29.69 21.80 17.95
N VAL A 310 29.00 21.81 16.81
CA VAL A 310 27.57 22.10 16.72
C VAL A 310 26.89 20.98 15.95
N ILE A 311 25.86 20.39 16.55
CA ILE A 311 24.99 19.39 15.91
C ILE A 311 23.63 20.04 15.68
N ILE A 312 23.22 20.15 14.42
CA ILE A 312 21.90 20.66 14.03
C ILE A 312 20.95 19.47 13.91
N VAL A 313 19.86 19.48 14.67
CA VAL A 313 18.80 18.45 14.62
C VAL A 313 17.55 19.07 13.98
N PRO A 314 17.39 18.96 12.64
CA PRO A 314 16.18 19.44 11.97
C PRO A 314 14.97 18.54 12.30
N GLY A 315 13.77 19.12 12.25
CA GLY A 315 12.49 18.43 12.47
C GLY A 315 11.52 18.62 11.31
#